data_AF-A0A0D0D6D5-F1
#
_entry.id   AF-A0A0D0D6D5-F1
#
_cell.length_a   1.000
_cell.length_b   1.000
_cell.length_c   1.000
_cell.angle_alpha   90.00
_cell.angle_beta   90.00
_cell.angle_gamma   90.00
#
_symmetry.space_group_name_H-M   'P 1'
#
loop_
_entity.id
_entity.type
_entity.pdbx_description
1 polymer ?
#
loop_
_entity_poly.entity_id
_entity_poly.type
_entity_poly.pdbx_seq_one_letter_code
_entity_poly.pdbx_strand_id
1 'polypeptide(L)'
;LVVFCRSSDQPNIKIRVRKIRYTLSSYTDLVFLIPAGFKVSDPPPQKLLIFFNNIPESINAACSLCQCLPLELRVKIKWFNADMSTTYKEAELENLVSSETWGLCTTASFGMGMDVADIFLVIQWRATCKITALWQRFGRAIQNQEITGTALLLAEKQYFDDEQEAKWLGKRDGSKHGSAK
;
A
#
# COMPACT_ATOMS: atom_id res chain seq x y z
N LEU A 1 -33.95 -20.65 -8.53
CA LEU A 1 -32.68 -19.89 -8.63
C LEU A 1 -31.71 -20.52 -7.64
N VAL A 2 -30.59 -21.09 -8.10
CA VAL A 2 -29.57 -21.65 -7.20
C VAL A 2 -28.51 -20.58 -6.98
N VAL A 3 -28.22 -20.26 -5.72
CA VAL A 3 -27.20 -19.27 -5.34
C VAL A 3 -26.01 -20.03 -4.78
N PHE A 4 -24.84 -19.85 -5.39
CA PHE A 4 -23.57 -20.37 -4.89
C PHE A 4 -22.82 -19.27 -4.16
N CYS A 5 -22.64 -19.42 -2.85
CA CYS A 5 -21.79 -18.55 -2.04
C CYS A 5 -20.45 -19.25 -1.82
N ARG A 6 -19.34 -18.59 -2.17
CA ARG A 6 -17.98 -19.05 -1.83
C ARG A 6 -17.39 -18.15 -0.76
N SER A 7 -16.58 -18.74 0.11
CA SER A 7 -15.80 -17.98 1.09
C SER A 7 -14.86 -17.02 0.39
N SER A 8 -14.68 -15.83 0.96
CA SER A 8 -13.67 -14.85 0.53
C SER A 8 -12.33 -15.05 1.26
N ASP A 9 -12.20 -16.12 2.04
CA ASP A 9 -10.99 -16.43 2.79
C ASP A 9 -9.81 -16.76 1.87
N GLN A 10 -8.63 -16.26 2.23
CA GLN A 10 -7.37 -16.45 1.53
C GLN A 10 -6.28 -16.72 2.57
N PRO A 11 -6.19 -17.97 3.08
CA PRO A 11 -5.35 -18.31 4.23
C PRO A 11 -3.84 -18.12 3.97
N ASN A 12 -3.43 -18.06 2.70
CA ASN A 12 -2.07 -17.80 2.28
C ASN A 12 -1.68 -16.30 2.38
N ILE A 13 -2.61 -15.40 2.72
CA ILE A 13 -2.33 -13.96 2.85
C ILE A 13 -2.25 -13.57 4.34
N LYS A 14 -1.06 -13.14 4.76
CA LYS A 14 -0.83 -12.59 6.09
C LYS A 14 -1.30 -11.14 6.13
N ILE A 15 -2.44 -10.89 6.76
CA ILE A 15 -2.97 -9.53 6.93
C ILE A 15 -2.28 -8.84 8.13
N ARG A 16 -1.83 -7.60 7.93
CA ARG A 16 -1.21 -6.75 8.95
C ARG A 16 -1.78 -5.34 8.90
N VAL A 17 -1.79 -4.68 10.05
CA VAL A 17 -2.13 -3.25 10.17
C VAL A 17 -0.98 -2.54 10.85
N ARG A 18 -0.56 -1.38 10.31
CA ARG A 18 0.50 -0.54 10.88
C ARG A 18 0.01 0.90 11.00
N LYS A 19 0.40 1.55 12.10
CA LYS A 19 0.14 2.97 12.35
C LYS A 19 1.06 3.83 11.49
N ILE A 20 0.49 4.79 10.76
CA ILE A 20 1.23 5.87 10.11
C ILE A 20 1.75 6.81 11.19
N ARG A 21 3.08 6.98 11.25
CA ARG A 21 3.75 7.76 12.29
C ARG A 21 4.13 9.16 11.82
N TYR A 22 4.40 9.32 10.52
CA TYR A 22 4.87 10.57 9.94
C TYR A 22 3.74 11.33 9.25
N THR A 23 4.03 12.55 8.77
CA THR A 23 3.07 13.34 8.00
C THR A 23 2.70 12.64 6.70
N LEU A 24 1.42 12.64 6.32
CA LEU A 24 0.95 11.89 5.15
C LEU A 24 1.64 12.29 3.84
N SER A 25 2.00 13.56 3.70
CA SER A 25 2.71 14.09 2.52
C SER A 25 4.18 13.66 2.43
N SER A 26 4.77 13.16 3.52
CA SER A 26 6.17 12.72 3.55
C SER A 26 6.38 11.32 2.99
N TYR A 27 5.34 10.49 2.99
CA TYR A 27 5.40 9.07 2.63
C TYR A 27 6.49 8.27 3.37
N THR A 28 7.02 8.78 4.49
CA THR A 28 8.15 8.19 5.21
C THR A 28 7.83 6.79 5.74
N ASP A 29 6.57 6.54 6.10
CA ASP A 29 6.09 5.21 6.51
C ASP A 29 6.12 4.16 5.38
N LEU A 30 6.41 4.54 4.12
CA LEU A 30 6.64 3.61 3.00
C LEU A 30 8.13 3.33 2.73
N VAL A 31 9.05 4.11 3.31
CA VAL A 31 10.49 3.99 3.01
C VAL A 31 11.05 2.63 3.45
N PHE A 32 10.42 1.93 4.41
CA PHE A 32 10.83 0.58 4.81
C PHE A 32 10.83 -0.45 3.68
N LEU A 33 10.16 -0.16 2.56
CA LEU A 33 10.14 -1.00 1.36
C LEU A 33 11.50 -1.05 0.67
N ILE A 34 12.35 -0.04 0.89
CA ILE A 34 13.67 0.08 0.29
C ILE A 34 14.70 0.02 1.44
N PRO A 35 15.53 -1.03 1.50
CA PRO A 35 16.59 -1.12 2.48
C PRO A 35 17.51 0.11 2.48
N ALA A 36 17.92 0.55 3.67
CA ALA A 36 18.85 1.68 3.78
C ALA A 36 20.18 1.33 3.07
N GLY A 37 20.60 2.20 2.15
CA GLY A 37 21.84 1.98 1.38
C GLY A 37 21.73 0.96 0.26
N PHE A 38 20.52 0.67 -0.24
CA PHE A 38 20.28 -0.21 -1.39
C PHE A 38 21.16 0.16 -2.60
N LYS A 39 21.84 -0.82 -3.19
CA LYS A 39 22.79 -0.67 -4.30
C LYS A 39 22.28 -1.36 -5.56
N VAL A 40 22.83 -0.97 -6.70
CA VAL A 40 22.52 -1.58 -8.01
C VAL A 40 22.89 -3.08 -8.04
N SER A 41 23.88 -3.50 -7.28
CA SER A 41 24.31 -4.90 -7.16
C SER A 41 23.41 -5.75 -6.26
N ASP A 42 22.49 -5.14 -5.50
CA ASP A 42 21.64 -5.86 -4.57
C ASP A 42 20.53 -6.61 -5.33
N PRO A 43 20.07 -7.77 -4.82
CA PRO A 43 18.98 -8.48 -5.45
C PRO A 43 17.70 -7.62 -5.47
N PRO A 44 16.88 -7.73 -6.53
CA PRO A 44 15.65 -6.96 -6.62
C PRO A 44 14.71 -7.29 -5.46
N PRO A 45 13.99 -6.29 -4.91
CA PRO A 45 12.94 -6.55 -3.94
C PRO A 45 11.81 -7.37 -4.55
N GLN A 46 11.04 -8.01 -3.68
CA GLN A 46 9.83 -8.72 -4.12
C GLN A 46 8.81 -7.76 -4.72
N LYS A 47 8.02 -8.24 -5.69
CA LYS A 47 7.01 -7.41 -6.35
C LYS A 47 5.96 -6.91 -5.37
N LEU A 48 5.60 -5.65 -5.50
CA LEU A 48 4.67 -4.98 -4.59
C LEU A 48 3.66 -4.09 -5.31
N LEU A 49 2.49 -3.96 -4.68
CA LEU A 49 1.44 -3.02 -5.09
C LEU A 49 1.07 -2.12 -3.91
N ILE A 50 0.98 -0.82 -4.13
CA ILE A 50 0.57 0.16 -3.13
C ILE A 50 -0.66 0.88 -3.63
N PHE A 51 -1.80 0.65 -2.99
CA PHE A 51 -3.07 1.26 -3.32
C PHE A 51 -3.27 2.58 -2.59
N PHE A 52 -3.65 3.58 -3.36
CA PHE A 52 -4.03 4.93 -2.96
C PHE A 52 -5.49 5.19 -3.39
N ASN A 53 -6.15 6.12 -2.72
CA ASN A 53 -7.55 6.45 -3.02
C ASN A 53 -7.70 7.64 -3.98
N ASN A 54 -6.61 8.30 -4.34
CA ASN A 54 -6.58 9.34 -5.38
C ASN A 54 -5.27 9.29 -6.17
N ILE A 55 -5.32 9.88 -7.36
CA ILE A 55 -4.20 9.91 -8.31
C ILE A 55 -2.99 10.71 -7.79
N PRO A 56 -3.16 11.94 -7.25
CA PRO A 56 -2.02 12.71 -6.76
C PRO A 56 -1.20 11.98 -5.70
N GLU A 57 -1.84 11.33 -4.72
CA GLU A 57 -1.11 10.56 -3.71
C GLU A 57 -0.32 9.40 -4.32
N SER A 58 -0.87 8.70 -5.33
CA SER A 58 -0.14 7.61 -5.99
C SER A 58 1.12 8.09 -6.73
N ILE A 59 1.05 9.26 -7.37
CA ILE A 59 2.19 9.84 -8.10
C ILE A 59 3.23 10.33 -7.10
N ASN A 60 2.82 11.10 -6.09
CA ASN A 60 3.75 11.67 -5.11
C ASN A 60 4.47 10.57 -4.30
N ALA A 61 3.76 9.50 -3.93
CA ALA A 61 4.36 8.36 -3.25
C ALA A 61 5.37 7.63 -4.14
N ALA A 62 5.05 7.39 -5.42
CA ALA A 62 6.00 6.81 -6.36
C ALA A 62 7.26 7.69 -6.47
N CYS A 63 7.10 9.00 -6.69
CA CYS A 63 8.22 9.93 -6.74
C CYS A 63 9.09 9.89 -5.46
N SER A 64 8.46 9.85 -4.28
CA SER A 64 9.17 9.76 -3.01
C SER A 64 9.97 8.45 -2.87
N LEU A 65 9.37 7.32 -3.23
CA LEU A 65 10.05 6.02 -3.22
C LEU A 65 11.19 5.96 -4.25
N CYS A 66 11.00 6.50 -5.45
CA CYS A 66 12.04 6.60 -6.46
C CYS A 66 13.26 7.40 -5.95
N GLN A 67 13.05 8.45 -5.17
CA GLN A 67 14.16 9.25 -4.62
C GLN A 67 15.00 8.47 -3.61
N CYS A 68 14.44 7.46 -2.95
CA CYS A 68 15.16 6.57 -2.04
C CYS A 68 16.02 5.51 -2.78
N LEU A 69 15.84 5.34 -4.10
CA LEU A 69 16.61 4.40 -4.91
C LEU A 69 17.83 5.09 -5.58
N PRO A 70 18.90 4.33 -5.86
CA PRO A 70 19.96 4.75 -6.78
C PRO A 70 19.41 5.24 -8.12
N LEU A 71 20.14 6.14 -8.78
CA LEU A 71 19.67 6.85 -9.98
C LEU A 71 19.20 5.89 -11.09
N GLU A 72 19.94 4.80 -11.27
CA GLU A 72 19.72 3.77 -12.28
C GLU A 72 18.44 2.94 -12.00
N LEU A 73 18.03 2.88 -10.74
CA LEU A 73 16.90 2.07 -10.27
C LEU A 73 15.62 2.88 -10.03
N ARG A 74 15.66 4.20 -10.21
CA ARG A 74 14.48 5.06 -9.96
C ARG A 74 13.29 4.70 -10.84
N VAL A 75 13.51 4.04 -11.97
CA VAL A 75 12.46 3.57 -12.88
C VAL A 75 11.79 2.27 -12.44
N LYS A 76 12.22 1.65 -11.33
CA LYS A 76 11.73 0.34 -10.90
C LYS A 76 10.43 0.38 -10.09
N ILE A 77 10.09 1.53 -9.52
CA ILE A 77 8.80 1.76 -8.85
C ILE A 77 8.09 2.87 -9.62
N LYS A 78 6.89 2.59 -10.12
CA LYS A 78 6.14 3.55 -10.97
C LYS A 78 4.74 3.79 -10.42
N TRP A 79 4.02 4.74 -11.02
CA TRP A 79 2.59 4.93 -10.74
C TRP A 79 1.75 4.33 -11.87
N PHE A 80 0.58 3.80 -11.52
CA PHE A 80 -0.37 3.23 -12.46
C PHE A 80 -1.77 3.72 -12.10
N ASN A 81 -2.39 4.54 -12.95
CA ASN A 81 -3.69 5.12 -12.66
C ASN A 81 -4.56 5.30 -13.92
N ALA A 82 -5.80 5.75 -13.72
CA ALA A 82 -6.78 5.89 -14.79
C ALA A 82 -6.34 6.85 -15.90
N ASP A 83 -5.58 7.90 -15.57
CA ASP A 83 -5.15 8.96 -16.50
C ASP A 83 -4.04 8.51 -17.47
N MET A 84 -3.40 7.36 -17.20
CA MET A 84 -2.38 6.81 -18.09
C MET A 84 -2.99 6.21 -19.36
N SER A 85 -2.27 6.31 -20.48
CA SER A 85 -2.69 5.71 -21.75
C SER A 85 -2.81 4.20 -21.65
N THR A 86 -3.63 3.60 -22.51
CA THR A 86 -3.76 2.14 -22.62
C THR A 86 -2.41 1.49 -22.93
N THR A 87 -1.65 2.06 -23.87
CA THR A 87 -0.31 1.58 -24.24
C THR A 87 0.66 1.58 -23.07
N TYR A 88 0.60 2.60 -22.20
CA TYR A 88 1.41 2.63 -20.98
C TYR A 88 1.00 1.54 -20.00
N LYS A 89 -0.32 1.36 -19.80
CA LYS A 89 -0.85 0.35 -18.87
C LYS A 89 -0.47 -1.07 -19.29
N GLU A 90 -0.55 -1.37 -20.59
CA GLU A 90 -0.16 -2.66 -21.17
C GLU A 90 1.34 -2.90 -21.00
N ALA A 91 2.18 -1.94 -21.40
CA ALA A 91 3.62 -2.05 -21.27
C ALA A 91 4.08 -2.20 -19.81
N GLU A 92 3.50 -1.44 -18.87
CA GLU A 92 3.87 -1.58 -17.45
C GLU A 92 3.36 -2.86 -16.81
N LEU A 93 2.26 -3.43 -17.29
CA LEU A 93 1.83 -4.76 -16.86
C LEU A 93 2.84 -5.81 -17.31
N GLU A 94 3.28 -5.77 -18.56
CA GLU A 94 4.32 -6.66 -19.08
C GLU A 94 5.62 -6.53 -18.29
N ASN A 95 6.06 -5.29 -18.01
CA ASN A 95 7.24 -5.02 -17.19
C ASN A 95 7.09 -5.56 -15.75
N LEU A 96 5.90 -5.49 -15.17
CA LEU A 96 5.64 -6.05 -13.85
C LEU A 96 5.67 -7.58 -13.88
N VAL A 97 5.14 -8.21 -14.92
CA VAL A 97 5.19 -9.67 -15.10
C VAL A 97 6.62 -10.15 -15.29
N SER A 98 7.41 -9.48 -16.13
CA SER A 98 8.84 -9.79 -16.39
C SER A 98 9.79 -9.40 -15.25
N SER A 99 9.29 -8.72 -14.21
CA SER A 99 10.09 -8.18 -13.09
C SER A 99 11.04 -7.05 -13.48
N GLU A 100 10.85 -6.44 -14.65
CA GLU A 100 11.53 -5.20 -15.02
C GLU A 100 11.06 -4.02 -14.16
N THR A 101 9.77 -3.99 -13.82
CA THR A 101 9.18 -3.11 -12.79
C THR A 101 8.98 -3.92 -11.52
N TRP A 102 9.41 -3.37 -10.38
CA TRP A 102 9.34 -4.03 -9.06
C TRP A 102 8.06 -3.68 -8.31
N GLY A 103 7.49 -2.51 -8.55
CA GLY A 103 6.24 -2.17 -7.87
C GLY A 103 5.49 -1.01 -8.49
N LEU A 104 4.20 -0.98 -8.18
CA LEU A 104 3.29 0.06 -8.66
C LEU A 104 2.56 0.74 -7.51
N CYS A 105 2.63 2.06 -7.50
CA CYS A 105 1.72 2.92 -6.74
C CYS A 105 0.46 3.15 -7.59
N THR A 106 -0.69 2.69 -7.13
CA THR A 106 -1.88 2.60 -7.97
C THR A 106 -3.16 3.03 -7.27
N THR A 107 -4.22 3.24 -8.05
CA THR A 107 -5.57 3.51 -7.56
C THR A 107 -6.48 2.30 -7.86
N ALA A 108 -7.80 2.44 -7.65
CA ALA A 108 -8.77 1.40 -7.99
C ALA A 108 -8.76 0.98 -9.48
N SER A 109 -8.10 1.75 -10.34
CA SER A 109 -7.93 1.42 -11.78
C SER A 109 -7.10 0.16 -12.04
N PHE A 110 -6.23 -0.24 -11.10
CA PHE A 110 -5.55 -1.53 -11.15
C PHE A 110 -6.45 -2.59 -10.51
N GLY A 111 -7.28 -3.25 -11.33
CA GLY A 111 -8.25 -4.21 -10.79
C GLY A 111 -9.11 -4.96 -11.80
N MET A 112 -9.38 -4.42 -12.99
CA MET A 112 -10.09 -5.16 -14.03
C MET A 112 -9.08 -5.74 -15.02
N GLY A 113 -8.90 -7.07 -15.00
CA GLY A 113 -8.09 -7.80 -15.99
C GLY A 113 -6.58 -7.88 -15.74
N MET A 114 -6.08 -7.34 -14.62
CA MET A 114 -4.66 -7.42 -14.27
C MET A 114 -4.40 -8.66 -13.42
N ASP A 115 -3.75 -9.67 -14.00
CA ASP A 115 -3.42 -10.93 -13.35
C ASP A 115 -1.89 -11.08 -13.25
N VAL A 116 -1.35 -10.83 -12.06
CA VAL A 116 0.07 -11.04 -11.74
C VAL A 116 0.15 -11.96 -10.54
N ALA A 117 0.68 -13.16 -10.75
CA ALA A 117 0.61 -14.25 -9.78
C ALA A 117 1.55 -14.05 -8.57
N ASP A 118 2.65 -13.31 -8.74
CA ASP A 118 3.78 -13.23 -7.82
C ASP A 118 3.92 -11.86 -7.12
N ILE A 119 2.79 -11.18 -6.83
CA ILE A 119 2.78 -9.98 -5.98
C ILE A 119 2.87 -10.38 -4.50
N PHE A 120 4.04 -10.24 -3.89
CA PHE A 120 4.27 -10.67 -2.50
C PHE A 120 3.72 -9.71 -1.45
N LEU A 121 3.65 -8.43 -1.78
CA LEU A 121 3.24 -7.40 -0.83
C LEU A 121 2.20 -6.47 -1.46
N VAL A 122 1.00 -6.47 -0.88
CA VAL A 122 -0.03 -5.48 -1.19
C VAL A 122 -0.18 -4.55 -0.02
N ILE A 123 -0.14 -3.25 -0.27
CA ILE A 123 -0.27 -2.22 0.74
C ILE A 123 -1.49 -1.36 0.40
N GLN A 124 -2.34 -1.10 1.39
CA GLN A 124 -3.29 -0.01 1.35
C GLN A 124 -2.71 1.19 2.10
N TRP A 125 -2.51 2.31 1.41
CA TRP A 125 -2.20 3.58 2.05
C TRP A 125 -3.50 4.23 2.54
N ARG A 126 -3.57 4.47 3.86
CA ARG A 126 -4.69 5.09 4.59
C ARG A 126 -5.95 4.23 4.63
N ALA A 127 -6.66 4.31 5.76
CA ALA A 127 -7.90 3.58 5.99
C ALA A 127 -9.13 4.36 5.45
N THR A 128 -9.03 4.91 4.25
CA THR A 128 -10.09 5.76 3.65
C THR A 128 -10.94 5.04 2.60
N CYS A 129 -10.65 3.77 2.29
CA CYS A 129 -11.46 2.94 1.39
C CYS A 129 -12.49 2.09 2.16
N LYS A 130 -13.52 1.65 1.45
CA LYS A 130 -14.48 0.66 1.98
C LYS A 130 -13.80 -0.68 2.21
N ILE A 131 -14.28 -1.45 3.19
CA ILE A 131 -13.76 -2.79 3.50
C ILE A 131 -13.82 -3.75 2.31
N THR A 132 -14.84 -3.64 1.47
CA THR A 132 -14.98 -4.46 0.25
C THR A 132 -13.88 -4.18 -0.76
N ALA A 133 -13.57 -2.89 -0.99
CA ALA A 133 -12.46 -2.49 -1.85
C ALA A 133 -11.11 -2.90 -1.24
N LEU A 134 -10.96 -2.79 0.08
CA LEU A 134 -9.77 -3.24 0.79
C LEU A 134 -9.55 -4.75 0.60
N TRP A 135 -10.59 -5.55 0.78
CA TRP A 135 -10.52 -7.01 0.64
C TRP A 135 -10.19 -7.42 -0.80
N GLN A 136 -10.80 -6.76 -1.79
CA GLN A 136 -10.47 -6.97 -3.21
C GLN A 136 -9.02 -6.64 -3.54
N ARG A 137 -8.47 -5.58 -2.95
CA ARG A 137 -7.06 -5.21 -3.12
C ARG A 137 -6.15 -6.23 -2.45
N PHE A 138 -6.44 -6.60 -1.21
CA PHE A 138 -5.65 -7.56 -0.45
C PHE A 138 -5.59 -8.92 -1.11
N GLY A 139 -6.70 -9.39 -1.70
CA GLY A 139 -6.75 -10.62 -2.47
C GLY A 139 -5.90 -10.64 -3.75
N ARG A 140 -5.14 -9.58 -4.05
CA ARG A 140 -4.13 -9.56 -5.11
C ARG A 140 -2.76 -10.01 -4.65
N ALA A 141 -2.53 -10.12 -3.34
CA ALA A 141 -1.26 -10.64 -2.83
C ALA A 141 -1.23 -12.15 -3.09
N ILE A 142 -0.23 -12.61 -3.85
CA ILE A 142 0.09 -14.00 -4.15
C ILE A 142 -1.15 -14.87 -4.45
N GLN A 143 -1.39 -15.09 -5.75
CA GLN A 143 -2.48 -15.97 -6.18
C GLN A 143 -2.14 -17.46 -6.03
N ASN A 144 -0.85 -17.81 -6.01
CA ASN A 144 -0.42 -19.17 -5.75
C ASN A 144 -0.60 -19.53 -4.26
N GLN A 145 -1.53 -20.43 -3.96
CA GLN A 145 -1.87 -20.85 -2.59
C GLN A 145 -0.73 -21.54 -1.84
N GLU A 146 0.31 -22.01 -2.53
CA GLU A 146 1.49 -22.61 -1.91
C GLU A 146 2.48 -21.57 -1.36
N ILE A 147 2.32 -20.30 -1.75
CA ILE A 147 3.22 -19.20 -1.38
C ILE A 147 2.47 -18.23 -0.48
N THR A 148 3.16 -17.72 0.54
CA THR A 148 2.57 -16.75 1.48
C THR A 148 2.79 -15.31 0.99
N GLY A 149 1.70 -14.59 0.76
CA GLY A 149 1.70 -13.15 0.52
C GLY A 149 1.47 -12.34 1.79
N THR A 150 1.77 -11.05 1.77
CA THR A 150 1.44 -10.11 2.85
C THR A 150 0.53 -9.01 2.33
N ALA A 151 -0.55 -8.75 3.08
CA ALA A 151 -1.40 -7.60 2.89
C ALA A 151 -1.25 -6.65 4.08
N LEU A 152 -0.94 -5.39 3.82
CA LEU A 152 -0.65 -4.39 4.84
C LEU A 152 -1.57 -3.18 4.71
N LEU A 153 -2.31 -2.85 5.77
CA LEU A 153 -2.99 -1.56 5.89
C LEU A 153 -2.11 -0.60 6.68
N LEU A 154 -1.74 0.53 6.07
CA LEU A 154 -1.16 1.68 6.78
C LEU A 154 -2.30 2.63 7.16
N ALA A 155 -2.64 2.70 8.44
CA ALA A 155 -3.78 3.44 8.95
C ALA A 155 -3.36 4.70 9.74
N GLU A 156 -4.16 5.75 9.65
CA GLU A 156 -3.96 6.97 10.42
C GLU A 156 -3.97 6.70 11.93
N LYS A 157 -3.07 7.35 12.68
CA LYS A 157 -2.87 7.14 14.13
C LYS A 157 -4.15 7.25 14.96
N GLN A 158 -5.11 8.06 14.54
CA GLN A 158 -6.36 8.26 15.27
C GLN A 158 -7.22 7.00 15.44
N TYR A 159 -6.97 5.95 14.65
CA TYR A 159 -7.71 4.69 14.70
C TYR A 159 -7.13 3.67 15.69
N PHE A 160 -6.05 4.01 16.41
CA PHE A 160 -5.40 3.12 17.36
C PHE A 160 -5.75 3.49 18.81
N ASP A 161 -5.97 2.46 19.64
CA ASP A 161 -6.47 2.64 21.01
C ASP A 161 -5.51 3.45 21.89
N ASP A 162 -4.21 3.25 21.76
CA ASP A 162 -3.17 4.01 22.49
C ASP A 162 -3.28 5.52 22.24
N GLU A 163 -3.57 5.91 21.00
CA GLU A 163 -3.75 7.31 20.59
C GLU A 163 -5.08 7.88 21.06
N GLN A 164 -6.13 7.04 21.14
CA GLN A 164 -7.41 7.44 21.70
C GLN A 164 -7.26 7.67 23.20
N GLU A 165 -6.69 6.72 23.94
CA GLU A 165 -6.45 6.81 25.39
C GLU A 165 -5.63 8.05 25.76
N ALA A 166 -4.54 8.33 25.03
CA ALA A 166 -3.74 9.54 25.24
C ALA A 166 -4.57 10.83 25.05
N LYS A 167 -5.45 10.88 24.03
CA LYS A 167 -6.38 12.00 23.84
C LYS A 167 -7.39 12.12 24.97
N TRP A 168 -7.91 11.01 25.48
CA TRP A 168 -8.85 10.99 26.61
C TRP A 168 -8.19 11.51 27.90
N LEU A 169 -6.96 11.09 28.18
CA LEU A 169 -6.18 11.54 29.34
C LEU A 169 -5.84 13.04 29.25
N GLY A 170 -5.34 13.50 28.09
CA GLY A 170 -5.02 14.92 27.90
C GLY A 170 -6.22 15.86 28.03
N LYS A 171 -7.43 15.42 27.64
CA LYS A 171 -8.67 16.19 27.86
C LYS A 171 -9.01 16.33 29.34
N ARG A 172 -8.82 15.29 30.16
CA ARG A 172 -9.09 15.35 31.61
C ARG A 172 -8.16 16.33 32.32
N ASP A 173 -6.89 16.36 31.95
CA ASP A 173 -5.91 17.28 32.55
C ASP A 173 -6.12 18.73 32.11
N GLY A 174 -6.52 18.94 30.85
CA GLY A 174 -6.92 20.26 30.34
C GLY A 174 -8.20 20.81 31.00
N SER A 175 -9.21 19.96 31.26
CA SER A 175 -10.43 20.35 31.95
C SER A 175 -10.21 20.73 33.42
N LYS A 176 -9.22 20.12 34.10
CA LYS A 176 -8.87 20.49 35.49
C LYS A 176 -8.23 21.88 35.62
N HIS A 177 -7.59 22.38 34.56
CA HIS A 177 -6.95 23.71 34.55
C HIS A 177 -7.86 24.84 34.04
N GLY A 178 -9.07 24.51 33.54
CA GLY A 178 -10.02 25.47 32.98
C GLY A 178 -11.09 26.01 33.94
N SER A 179 -11.14 25.56 35.20
CA SER A 179 -12.19 25.92 36.17
C SER A 179 -11.77 26.93 37.25
N ALA A 180 -10.73 27.73 37.00
CA ALA A 180 -10.37 28.85 37.86
C ALA A 180 -10.39 30.16 37.06
N LYS A 181 -11.57 30.76 36.91
CA LYS A 181 -11.76 32.18 36.60
C LYS A 181 -13.13 32.62 37.09
#